data_AF-A0A1W6JX45-F1
#
_entry.id   AF-A0A1W6JX45-F1
#
_cell.length_a   1.000
_cell.length_b   1.000
_cell.length_c   1.000
_cell.angle_alpha   90.00
_cell.angle_beta   90.00
_cell.angle_gamma   90.00
#
_symmetry.space_group_name_H-M   'P 1'
#
loop_
_entity.id
_entity.type
_entity.pdbx_description
1 polymer ?
#
loop_
_entity_poly.entity_id
_entity_poly.type
_entity_poly.pdbx_seq_one_letter_code
_entity_poly.pdbx_strand_id
1 'polypeptide(L)' 'MLKYKIIGFLLILLAIGVIGISFGIFFLGFHIYLGNSDISPIIIKVINFAIITIFFVYIAYMGYIMIFSSREK' A
#
# COMPACT_ATOMS: atom_id res chain seq x y z
N MET A 1 -16.18 6.97 18.67
CA MET A 1 -16.36 5.66 18.02
C MET A 1 -16.50 5.74 16.51
N LEU A 2 -17.48 6.48 15.94
CA LEU A 2 -17.64 6.56 14.47
C LEU A 2 -16.41 7.16 13.74
N LYS A 3 -15.78 8.18 14.33
CA LYS A 3 -14.56 8.80 13.78
C LYS A 3 -13.41 7.79 13.58
N TYR A 4 -13.21 6.88 14.53
CA TYR A 4 -12.15 5.85 14.44
C TYR A 4 -12.43 4.82 13.35
N LYS A 5 -13.71 4.47 13.15
CA LYS A 5 -14.12 3.59 12.05
C LYS A 5 -13.88 4.24 10.69
N ILE A 6 -14.17 5.54 10.56
CA ILE A 6 -13.92 6.30 9.32
C ILE A 6 -12.42 6.37 9.02
N ILE A 7 -11.61 6.67 10.03
CA ILE A 7 -10.14 6.70 9.89
C ILE A 7 -9.61 5.33 9.50
N GLY A 8 -10.05 4.26 10.16
CA GLY A 8 -9.64 2.90 9.81
C GLY A 8 -10.03 2.50 8.39
N PHE A 9 -11.22 2.90 7.93
CA PHE A 9 -11.67 2.66 6.56
C PHE A 9 -10.83 3.41 5.53
N LEU A 10 -10.50 4.68 5.80
CA LEU A 10 -9.58 5.49 4.99
C LEU A 10 -8.19 4.86 4.90
N LEU A 11 -7.66 4.32 6.00
CA LEU A 11 -6.36 3.64 6.01
C LEU A 11 -6.35 2.39 5.13
N ILE A 12 -7.43 1.59 5.18
CA ILE A 12 -7.56 0.41 4.32
C ILE A 12 -7.68 0.82 2.84
N LEU A 13 -8.52 1.81 2.52
CA LEU A 13 -8.67 2.33 1.16
C LEU A 13 -7.34 2.84 0.60
N LEU A 14 -6.61 3.61 1.40
CA LEU A 14 -5.31 4.15 1.03
C LEU A 14 -4.28 3.03 0.82
N ALA A 15 -4.25 2.02 1.69
CA ALA A 15 -3.37 0.86 1.53
C ALA A 15 -3.67 0.09 0.24
N ILE A 16 -4.94 -0.22 -0.04
CA ILE A 16 -5.35 -0.90 -1.27
C ILE A 16 -4.95 -0.06 -2.49
N GLY A 17 -5.20 1.25 -2.47
CA GLY A 17 -4.86 2.15 -3.56
C GLY A 17 -3.36 2.18 -3.84
N VAL A 18 -2.53 2.34 -2.82
CA VAL A 18 -1.07 2.41 -2.99
C VAL A 18 -0.48 1.07 -3.44
N ILE A 19 -0.96 -0.05 -2.88
CA ILE A 19 -0.53 -1.39 -3.34
C ILE A 19 -0.94 -1.61 -4.79
N GLY A 20 -2.18 -1.24 -5.16
CA GLY A 20 -2.68 -1.36 -6.53
C GLY A 20 -1.89 -0.53 -7.54
N ILE A 21 -1.59 0.73 -7.22
CA ILE A 21 -0.75 1.60 -8.06
C ILE A 21 0.67 1.03 -8.15
N SER A 22 1.24 0.58 -7.04
CA SER A 22 2.59 0.00 -7.01
C SER A 22 2.68 -1.29 -7.82
N PHE A 23 1.63 -2.13 -7.78
CA PHE A 23 1.49 -3.32 -8.61
C PHE A 23 1.38 -2.94 -10.09
N GLY A 24 0.58 -1.93 -10.43
CA GLY A 24 0.42 -1.47 -11.81
C GLY A 24 1.71 -0.90 -12.40
N ILE A 25 2.45 -0.10 -11.62
CA ILE A 25 3.76 0.41 -12.03
C ILE A 25 4.73 -0.75 -12.33
N PHE A 26 4.68 -1.81 -11.52
CA PHE A 26 5.60 -2.94 -11.63
C PHE A 26 5.21 -3.95 -12.72
N PHE A 27 3.96 -4.43 -12.74
CA PHE A 27 3.52 -5.56 -13.57
C PHE A 27 2.91 -5.15 -14.92
N LEU A 28 2.28 -3.98 -15.02
CA LEU A 28 1.68 -3.50 -16.27
C LEU A 28 2.69 -2.77 -17.18
N GLY A 29 3.98 -2.77 -16.82
CA GLY A 29 5.02 -2.18 -17.66
C GLY A 29 4.90 -0.66 -17.79
N PHE A 30 4.35 0.03 -16.79
CA PHE A 30 4.50 1.48 -16.67
C PHE A 30 5.98 1.78 -16.36
N HIS A 31 6.81 1.73 -17.39
CA HIS A 31 8.18 2.20 -17.35
C HIS A 31 8.13 3.70 -17.03
N ILE A 32 8.47 4.05 -15.80
CA ILE A 32 8.72 5.44 -15.43
C ILE A 32 10.07 5.78 -16.06
N TYR A 33 10.05 6.32 -17.28
CA TYR A 33 11.25 6.79 -17.97
C TYR A 33 11.79 8.04 -17.25
N LEU A 34 12.78 7.85 -16.39
CA LEU A 34 13.58 8.94 -15.83
C LEU A 34 14.74 9.24 -16.81
N GLY A 35 14.46 10.00 -17.87
CA GLY A 35 15.45 10.31 -18.91
C GLY A 35 15.88 9.09 -19.74
N ASN A 36 17.19 8.95 -20.02
CA ASN A 36 17.74 7.98 -20.98
C ASN A 36 18.33 6.71 -20.32
N SER A 37 18.02 6.46 -19.04
CA SER A 37 18.59 5.36 -18.27
C SER A 37 17.50 4.39 -17.83
N ASP A 38 17.61 3.13 -18.25
CA ASP A 38 16.72 2.03 -17.86
C ASP A 38 17.11 1.52 -16.47
N ILE A 39 16.84 2.34 -15.46
CA ILE A 39 17.35 2.12 -14.10
C ILE A 39 16.34 1.25 -13.34
N SER A 40 16.55 -0.07 -13.36
CA SER A 40 16.62 -0.90 -12.14
C SER A 40 16.49 -2.41 -12.47
N PRO A 41 17.41 -3.27 -12.00
CA PRO A 41 17.27 -4.72 -12.08
C PRO A 41 15.91 -5.16 -11.53
N ILE A 42 15.27 -6.13 -12.19
CA ILE A 42 13.98 -6.71 -11.76
C ILE A 42 13.96 -7.03 -10.26
N ILE A 43 15.10 -7.50 -9.72
CA ILE A 43 15.30 -7.85 -8.31
C ILE A 43 15.08 -6.65 -7.38
N ILE A 44 15.63 -5.47 -7.69
CA ILE A 44 15.48 -4.26 -6.87
C ILE A 44 14.03 -3.79 -6.89
N LYS A 45 13.39 -3.87 -8.06
CA LYS A 45 11.96 -3.53 -8.20
C LYS A 45 11.07 -4.47 -7.35
N VAL A 46 11.37 -5.78 -7.32
CA VAL A 46 10.64 -6.77 -6.51
C VAL A 46 10.80 -6.49 -5.02
N ILE A 47 12.03 -6.20 -4.58
CA ILE A 47 12.33 -5.86 -3.18
C ILE A 47 11.55 -4.61 -2.76
N ASN A 48 11.54 -3.56 -3.60
CA ASN A 48 10.77 -2.35 -3.32
C ASN A 48 9.26 -2.63 -3.22
N PHE A 49 8.70 -3.42 -4.14
CA PHE A 49 7.30 -3.80 -4.08
C PHE A 49 6.97 -4.59 -2.81
N ALA A 50 7.85 -5.52 -2.41
CA ALA A 50 7.68 -6.30 -1.18
C ALA A 50 7.68 -5.39 0.06
N ILE A 51 8.61 -4.43 0.15
CA ILE A 51 8.68 -3.47 1.27
C ILE A 51 7.40 -2.63 1.34
N ILE A 52 6.96 -2.05 0.21
CA ILE A 52 5.72 -1.27 0.13
C ILE A 52 4.54 -2.13 0.56
N THR A 53 4.43 -3.34 0.03
CA THR A 53 3.32 -4.25 0.33
C THR A 53 3.28 -4.59 1.83
N ILE A 54 4.41 -4.98 2.42
CA ILE A 54 4.48 -5.31 3.86
C ILE A 54 4.04 -4.11 4.70
N PHE A 55 4.56 -2.92 4.40
CA PHE A 55 4.22 -1.70 5.12
C PHE A 55 2.74 -1.35 5.03
N PHE A 56 2.15 -1.40 3.82
CA PHE A 56 0.74 -1.06 3.64
C PHE A 56 -0.23 -2.15 4.13
N VAL A 57 0.18 -3.42 4.11
CA VAL A 57 -0.58 -4.50 4.77
C VAL A 57 -0.65 -4.25 6.27
N TYR A 58 0.44 -3.82 6.90
CA TYR A 58 0.42 -3.43 8.31
C TYR A 58 -0.51 -2.25 8.57
N ILE A 59 -0.49 -1.22 7.72
CA ILE A 59 -1.42 -0.07 7.82
C ILE A 59 -2.88 -0.53 7.70
N ALA A 60 -3.18 -1.40 6.74
CA ALA A 60 -4.53 -1.95 6.56
C ALA A 60 -4.97 -2.77 7.79
N TYR A 61 -4.07 -3.54 8.39
CA TYR A 61 -4.32 -4.28 9.63
C TYR A 61 -4.63 -3.34 10.81
N MET A 62 -3.86 -2.26 10.97
CA MET A 62 -4.15 -1.24 11.98
C MET A 62 -5.51 -0.57 11.71
N GLY A 63 -5.84 -0.28 10.45
CA GLY A 63 -7.15 0.23 10.05
C GLY A 63 -8.29 -0.74 10.38
N TYR A 64 -8.06 -2.04 10.18
CA TYR A 64 -9.01 -3.10 10.55
C TYR A 64 -9.25 -3.12 12.07
N ILE A 65 -8.18 -3.10 12.88
CA ILE A 65 -8.29 -3.01 14.34
C ILE A 65 -9.08 -1.76 14.74
N MET A 66 -8.81 -0.60 14.13
CA MET A 66 -9.53 0.64 14.44
C MET A 66 -11.04 0.55 14.15
N ILE A 67 -11.46 -0.19 13.12
CA ILE A 67 -12.87 -0.37 12.78
C ILE A 67 -13.57 -1.30 13.77
N PHE A 68 -12.94 -2.45 14.08
CA PHE A 68 -13.60 -3.57 14.76
C PHE A 68 -13.29 -3.63 16.26
N SER A 69 -12.12 -3.20 16.69
CA SER A 69 -11.68 -3.22 18.10
C SER A 69 -12.19 -2.02 18.91
N SER A 70 -12.77 -1.01 18.26
CA SER A 70 -13.43 0.14 18.91
C SER A 70 -14.71 -0.23 19.71
N ARG A 71 -15.11 -1.52 19.75
CA ARG A 71 -16.31 -1.97 20.49
C ARG A 71 -16.04 -2.36 21.95
N GLU A 72 -14.79 -2.43 22.40
CA GLU A 72 -14.48 -2.68 23.82
C GLU A 72 -14.17 -1.38 24.56
N LYS A 73 -15.24 -0.71 25.01
CA LYS A 73 -15.42 -0.02 26.31
C LYS A 73 -16.71 0.79 26.29
#